data_AF-A0ABD0RAM0-F1
#
_entry.id   AF-A0ABD0RAM0-F1
#
_cell.length_a   1.000
_cell.length_b   1.000
_cell.length_c   1.000
_cell.angle_alpha   90.00
_cell.angle_beta   90.00
_cell.angle_gamma   90.00
#
_symmetry.space_group_name_H-M   'P 1'
#
loop_
_entity.id
_entity.type
_entity.pdbx_description
1 polymer ?
#
loop_
_entity_poly.entity_id
_entity_poly.type
_entity_poly.pdbx_seq_one_letter_code
_entity_poly.pdbx_strand_id
1 'polypeptide(L)'
;MSLLVSLAWVVGFGMILLAARFYWMGNKPPNFSNSDNPAADSPHLLTRALTFLYLPAVNAWLLLCPDKLSFDWSMDAIPLLRSIADWRNLQSVMFYSGFALLSWFGLRNPSLQSSKISETNGKSHMNNGKSATNGYCHNHDDNHYRDSNSPKRNGYHKPLKTQQKSLPATENVVIFSLGLLVLPFIPATNMFFYVGFVVAERVLYIPSMGFCLLVTVALRSMFVRCRSLRSRAFLLSCAACLVLLYSLKTVRRNQDWQSEEMLYKSGIAVNPAKAWGNLGNVLKNQGKMAEAEKAYRNALYYRGNMADMLYNL
;
A
#
# COMPACT_ATOMS: atom_id res chain seq x y z
N MET A 1 -1.39 8.47 -30.70
CA MET A 1 -0.18 9.32 -30.76
C MET A 1 0.22 9.90 -29.40
N SER A 2 -0.69 10.17 -28.46
CA SER A 2 -0.33 10.73 -27.13
C SER A 2 0.31 9.73 -26.15
N LEU A 3 -0.20 8.50 -26.04
CA LEU A 3 0.26 7.55 -25.01
C LEU A 3 1.73 7.13 -25.19
N LEU A 4 2.12 6.73 -26.40
CA LEU A 4 3.50 6.29 -26.70
C LEU A 4 4.51 7.43 -26.46
N VAL A 5 4.12 8.66 -26.80
CA VAL A 5 4.94 9.85 -26.55
C VAL A 5 5.04 10.13 -25.05
N SER A 6 3.93 10.09 -24.31
CA SER A 6 3.96 10.23 -22.84
C SER A 6 4.80 9.14 -22.17
N LEU A 7 4.70 7.89 -22.65
CA LEU A 7 5.48 6.77 -22.15
C LEU A 7 6.97 6.96 -22.45
N ALA A 8 7.30 7.39 -23.66
CA ALA A 8 8.68 7.72 -24.05
C ALA A 8 9.26 8.86 -23.19
N TRP A 9 8.46 9.89 -22.87
CA TRP A 9 8.87 10.96 -21.95
C TRP A 9 9.13 10.44 -20.54
N VAL A 10 8.23 9.61 -19.99
CA VAL A 10 8.40 9.03 -18.65
C VAL A 10 9.62 8.13 -18.58
N VAL A 11 9.80 7.25 -19.56
CA VAL A 11 10.96 6.35 -19.63
C VAL A 11 12.24 7.14 -19.84
N GLY A 12 12.25 8.10 -20.78
CA GLY A 12 13.41 8.94 -21.07
C GLY A 12 13.84 9.77 -19.87
N PHE A 13 12.91 10.45 -19.21
CA PHE A 13 13.20 11.22 -18.00
C PHE A 13 13.64 10.32 -16.85
N GLY A 14 13.01 9.15 -16.70
CA GLY A 14 13.42 8.14 -15.72
C GLY A 14 14.86 7.67 -15.93
N MET A 15 15.25 7.38 -17.17
CA MET A 15 16.63 7.00 -17.51
C MET A 15 17.63 8.13 -17.25
N ILE A 16 17.28 9.38 -17.57
CA ILE A 16 18.10 10.56 -17.27
C ILE A 16 18.32 10.71 -15.76
N LEU A 17 17.25 10.60 -14.96
CA LEU A 17 17.34 10.69 -13.50
C LEU A 17 18.17 9.54 -12.91
N LEU A 18 18.03 8.32 -13.43
CA LEU A 18 18.83 7.18 -13.01
C LEU A 18 20.32 7.37 -13.36
N ALA A 19 20.62 7.82 -14.57
CA ALA A 19 22.00 8.11 -14.99
C ALA A 19 22.62 9.23 -14.14
N ALA A 20 21.89 10.33 -13.92
CA ALA A 20 22.32 11.41 -13.04
C ALA A 20 22.56 10.93 -11.61
N ARG A 21 21.67 10.07 -11.09
CA ARG A 21 21.83 9.45 -9.77
C ARG A 21 23.07 8.58 -9.69
N PHE A 22 23.30 7.69 -10.67
CA PHE A 22 24.50 6.84 -10.70
C PHE A 22 25.79 7.64 -10.77
N TYR A 23 25.79 8.68 -11.61
CA TYR A 23 26.90 9.62 -11.71
C TYR A 23 27.19 10.30 -10.36
N TRP A 24 26.15 10.82 -9.70
CA TRP A 24 26.29 11.46 -8.38
C TRP A 24 26.75 10.49 -7.29
N MET A 25 26.34 9.22 -7.37
CA MET A 25 26.77 8.15 -6.47
C MET A 25 28.19 7.63 -6.76
N GLY A 26 28.92 8.25 -7.70
CA GLY A 26 30.29 7.88 -8.04
C GLY A 26 30.41 6.55 -8.80
N ASN A 27 29.34 6.14 -9.51
CA ASN A 27 29.27 4.91 -10.33
C ASN A 27 29.64 3.61 -9.59
N LYS A 28 29.56 3.59 -8.26
CA LYS A 28 29.76 2.38 -7.45
C LYS A 28 28.42 1.95 -6.88
N PRO A 29 28.14 0.63 -6.83
CA PRO A 29 26.98 0.15 -6.10
C PRO A 29 27.12 0.52 -4.61
N PRO A 30 26.01 0.78 -3.91
CA PRO A 30 26.06 1.01 -2.48
C PRO A 30 26.64 -0.23 -1.77
N ASN A 31 27.55 0.00 -0.84
CA ASN A 31 28.06 -1.06 0.03
C ASN A 31 27.21 -1.10 1.30
N PHE A 32 26.70 -2.28 1.65
CA PHE A 32 25.87 -2.50 2.83
C PHE A 32 26.60 -3.40 3.81
N SER A 33 26.37 -3.21 5.11
CA SER A 33 26.91 -4.12 6.10
C SER A 33 26.15 -5.45 6.07
N ASN A 34 26.80 -6.57 6.42
CA ASN A 34 26.13 -7.86 6.57
C ASN A 34 24.93 -7.75 7.54
N SER A 35 25.09 -6.96 8.62
CA SER A 35 24.01 -6.65 9.55
C SER A 35 22.78 -6.04 8.91
N ASP A 36 22.89 -5.26 7.82
CA ASP A 36 21.73 -4.60 7.22
C ASP A 36 20.85 -5.59 6.45
N ASN A 37 21.47 -6.54 5.75
CA ASN A 37 20.80 -7.58 4.99
C ASN A 37 21.62 -8.89 5.01
N PRO A 38 21.49 -9.71 6.06
CA PRO A 38 22.26 -10.95 6.17
C PRO A 38 21.86 -11.98 5.11
N ALA A 39 20.67 -11.85 4.51
CA ALA A 39 20.24 -12.71 3.42
C ALA A 39 21.08 -12.47 2.16
N ALA A 40 21.34 -11.21 1.82
CA ALA A 40 22.18 -10.84 0.69
C ALA A 40 23.64 -11.29 0.84
N ASP A 41 24.17 -11.26 2.07
CA ASP A 41 25.55 -11.65 2.37
C ASP A 41 25.74 -13.17 2.56
N SER A 42 24.67 -13.97 2.50
CA SER A 42 24.79 -15.42 2.68
C SER A 42 25.60 -16.08 1.54
N PRO A 43 26.56 -16.97 1.84
CA PRO A 43 27.39 -17.61 0.82
C PRO A 43 26.61 -18.63 -0.02
N HIS A 44 25.48 -19.12 0.48
CA HIS A 44 24.67 -20.15 -0.18
C HIS A 44 23.56 -19.54 -1.02
N LEU A 45 23.56 -19.82 -2.32
CA LEU A 45 22.53 -19.36 -3.26
C LEU A 45 21.13 -19.84 -2.86
N LEU A 46 21.02 -21.07 -2.35
CA LEU A 46 19.73 -21.63 -1.91
C LEU A 46 19.14 -20.80 -0.76
N THR A 47 19.94 -20.47 0.26
CA THR A 47 19.50 -19.66 1.40
C THR A 47 19.03 -18.27 0.95
N ARG A 48 19.77 -17.64 0.02
CA ARG A 48 19.38 -16.38 -0.63
C ARG A 48 18.03 -16.51 -1.32
N ALA A 49 17.89 -17.48 -2.22
CA ALA A 49 16.69 -17.68 -3.01
C ALA A 49 15.46 -17.95 -2.13
N LEU A 50 15.55 -18.88 -1.18
CA LEU A 50 14.45 -19.21 -0.27
C LEU A 50 14.04 -18.01 0.57
N THR A 51 15.02 -17.28 1.13
CA THR A 51 14.74 -16.10 1.94
C THR A 51 14.09 -15.01 1.09
N PHE A 52 14.63 -14.67 -0.08
CA PHE A 52 14.06 -13.63 -0.95
C PHE A 52 12.69 -13.99 -1.54
N LEU A 53 12.38 -15.27 -1.75
CA LEU A 53 11.03 -15.71 -2.10
C LEU A 53 10.05 -15.62 -0.92
N TYR A 54 10.55 -15.65 0.31
CA TYR A 54 9.75 -15.51 1.51
C TYR A 54 9.44 -14.04 1.86
N LEU A 55 10.34 -13.10 1.61
CA LEU A 55 10.13 -11.70 1.99
C LEU A 55 8.87 -11.05 1.39
N PRO A 56 8.49 -11.28 0.11
CA PRO A 56 7.22 -10.78 -0.41
C PRO A 56 6.00 -11.27 0.37
N ALA A 57 6.00 -12.53 0.84
CA ALA A 57 4.92 -13.06 1.67
C ALA A 57 4.86 -12.36 3.03
N VAL A 58 6.01 -12.10 3.66
CA VAL A 58 6.09 -11.31 4.92
C VAL A 58 5.55 -9.89 4.72
N ASN A 59 5.96 -9.23 3.63
CA ASN A 59 5.51 -7.87 3.31
C ASN A 59 4.01 -7.82 3.00
N ALA A 60 3.48 -8.82 2.29
CA ALA A 60 2.04 -8.95 2.05
C ALA A 60 1.26 -9.17 3.35
N TRP A 61 1.81 -9.96 4.29
CA TRP A 61 1.22 -10.11 5.61
C TRP A 61 1.22 -8.81 6.40
N LEU A 62 2.33 -8.06 6.41
CA LEU A 62 2.40 -6.73 7.04
C LEU A 62 1.35 -5.77 6.47
N LEU A 63 1.07 -5.85 5.16
CA LEU A 63 0.06 -5.04 4.50
C LEU A 63 -1.38 -5.46 4.87
N LEU A 64 -1.63 -6.76 4.99
CA LEU A 64 -2.96 -7.30 5.32
C LEU A 64 -3.30 -7.21 6.81
N CYS A 65 -2.31 -7.48 7.66
CA CYS A 65 -2.42 -7.52 9.11
C CYS A 65 -1.11 -7.00 9.72
N PRO A 66 -0.97 -5.68 9.95
CA PRO A 66 0.17 -5.11 10.65
C PRO A 66 0.10 -5.51 12.14
N ASP A 67 0.59 -6.69 12.48
CA ASP A 67 0.63 -7.23 13.84
C ASP A 67 1.97 -6.95 14.54
N LYS A 68 3.07 -7.14 13.82
CA LYS A 68 4.43 -6.89 14.29
C LYS A 68 5.01 -5.74 13.49
N LEU A 69 5.19 -4.60 14.15
CA LEU A 69 5.88 -3.44 13.60
C LEU A 69 7.16 -3.21 14.39
N SER A 70 8.22 -2.80 13.70
CA SER A 70 9.53 -2.54 14.28
C SER A 70 10.13 -1.28 13.68
N PHE A 71 10.87 -0.55 14.50
CA PHE A 71 11.67 0.58 14.01
C PHE A 71 12.77 0.10 13.03
N ASP A 72 13.19 -1.17 13.15
CA ASP A 72 14.24 -1.76 12.32
C ASP A 72 14.07 -3.29 12.18
N TRP A 73 14.33 -3.80 10.98
CA TRP A 73 14.26 -5.22 10.59
C TRP A 73 15.61 -5.76 10.07
N SER A 74 16.70 -5.06 10.36
CA SER A 74 18.08 -5.52 10.16
C SER A 74 18.45 -6.64 11.14
N MET A 75 19.69 -7.11 11.04
CA MET A 75 20.25 -8.20 11.84
C MET A 75 19.45 -9.48 11.59
N ASP A 76 19.28 -10.30 12.62
CA ASP A 76 18.57 -11.57 12.55
C ASP A 76 17.06 -11.43 12.79
N ALA A 77 16.48 -10.24 12.54
CA ALA A 77 15.06 -9.97 12.74
C ALA A 77 14.15 -10.89 11.91
N ILE A 78 14.63 -11.30 10.72
CA ILE A 78 14.04 -12.38 9.94
C ILE A 78 15.10 -13.47 9.77
N PRO A 79 14.97 -14.60 10.48
CA PRO A 79 15.96 -15.68 10.38
C PRO A 79 16.03 -16.24 8.96
N LEU A 80 17.24 -16.48 8.47
CA LEU A 80 17.47 -17.02 7.13
C LEU A 80 16.81 -18.40 6.94
N LEU A 81 16.26 -18.65 5.74
CA LEU A 81 15.69 -19.95 5.37
C LEU A 81 16.80 -20.81 4.76
N ARG A 82 17.35 -21.74 5.55
CA ARG A 82 18.51 -22.57 5.16
C ARG A 82 18.12 -23.89 4.49
N SER A 83 16.85 -24.29 4.58
CA SER A 83 16.35 -25.57 4.08
C SER A 83 15.00 -25.40 3.37
N ILE A 84 14.77 -26.23 2.36
CA ILE A 84 13.50 -26.32 1.64
C ILE A 84 12.39 -26.88 2.56
N ALA A 85 12.76 -27.69 3.57
CA ALA A 85 11.84 -28.26 4.53
C ALA A 85 11.35 -27.26 5.60
N ASP A 86 11.84 -26.01 5.58
CA ASP A 86 11.35 -24.97 6.48
C ASP A 86 9.88 -24.67 6.19
N TRP A 87 9.02 -24.73 7.21
CA TRP A 87 7.58 -24.50 7.08
C TRP A 87 7.26 -23.11 6.53
N ARG A 88 8.15 -22.14 6.69
CA ARG A 88 7.98 -20.78 6.14
C ARG A 88 7.96 -20.77 4.61
N ASN A 89 8.59 -21.76 3.95
CA ASN A 89 8.47 -21.92 2.50
C ASN A 89 7.03 -22.19 2.07
N LEU A 90 6.19 -22.79 2.93
CA LEU A 90 4.76 -22.95 2.65
C LEU A 90 4.07 -21.58 2.50
N GLN A 91 4.49 -20.58 3.27
CA GLN A 91 3.97 -19.21 3.14
C GLN A 91 4.31 -18.59 1.79
N SER A 92 5.55 -18.78 1.32
CA SER A 92 5.96 -18.37 -0.03
C SER A 92 5.10 -19.07 -1.10
N VAL A 93 4.93 -20.39 -1.00
CA VAL A 93 4.13 -21.16 -1.96
C VAL A 93 2.68 -20.70 -1.96
N MET A 94 2.06 -20.51 -0.79
CA MET A 94 0.69 -19.99 -0.67
C MET A 94 0.57 -18.59 -1.29
N PHE A 95 1.54 -17.71 -1.04
CA PHE A 95 1.56 -16.36 -1.59
C PHE A 95 1.60 -16.37 -3.13
N TYR A 96 2.57 -17.07 -3.73
CA TYR A 96 2.72 -17.11 -5.18
C TYR A 96 1.62 -17.89 -5.89
N SER A 97 1.13 -18.99 -5.29
CA SER A 97 -0.02 -19.73 -5.82
C SER A 97 -1.30 -18.90 -5.80
N GLY A 98 -1.56 -18.16 -4.71
CA GLY A 98 -2.67 -17.22 -4.63
C GLY A 98 -2.58 -16.13 -5.70
N PHE A 99 -1.40 -15.54 -5.89
CA PHE A 99 -1.17 -14.55 -6.95
C PHE A 99 -1.37 -15.13 -8.36
N ALA A 100 -0.86 -16.34 -8.61
CA ALA A 100 -1.02 -17.02 -9.89
C ALA A 100 -2.50 -17.35 -10.17
N LEU A 101 -3.24 -17.82 -9.17
CA LEU A 101 -4.68 -18.09 -9.30
C LEU A 101 -5.47 -16.81 -9.59
N LEU A 102 -5.21 -15.73 -8.86
CA LEU A 102 -5.86 -14.44 -9.11
C LEU A 102 -5.58 -13.93 -10.53
N SER A 103 -4.32 -14.04 -10.99
CA SER A 103 -3.94 -13.66 -12.35
C SER A 103 -4.65 -14.52 -13.39
N TRP A 104 -4.71 -15.84 -13.17
CA TRP A 104 -5.38 -16.78 -14.05
C TRP A 104 -6.89 -16.52 -14.16
N PHE A 105 -7.57 -16.33 -13.02
CA PHE A 105 -9.00 -15.98 -13.01
C PHE A 105 -9.27 -14.61 -13.64
N GLY A 106 -8.34 -13.66 -13.50
CA GLY A 106 -8.40 -12.37 -14.17
C GLY A 106 -8.33 -12.49 -15.70
N LEU A 107 -7.44 -13.36 -16.21
CA LEU A 107 -7.26 -13.59 -17.64
C LEU A 107 -8.36 -14.47 -18.27
N ARG A 108 -8.97 -15.38 -17.51
CA ARG A 108 -10.00 -16.32 -17.99
C ARG A 108 -11.44 -15.80 -17.99
N ASN A 109 -11.72 -14.61 -17.46
CA ASN A 109 -13.07 -14.05 -17.48
C ASN A 109 -13.30 -13.15 -18.72
N PRO A 110 -13.88 -13.67 -19.83
CA PRO A 110 -14.14 -12.90 -21.04
C PRO A 110 -15.18 -11.77 -20.88
N SER A 111 -15.87 -11.69 -19.74
CA SER A 111 -16.81 -10.59 -19.46
C SER A 111 -16.14 -9.22 -19.33
N LEU A 112 -14.83 -9.15 -19.05
CA LEU A 112 -14.01 -7.93 -19.08
C LEU A 112 -13.53 -7.56 -20.50
N GLN A 113 -13.63 -8.48 -21.46
CA GLN A 113 -13.28 -8.25 -22.86
C GLN A 113 -14.49 -7.79 -23.68
N SER A 114 -15.71 -8.23 -23.30
CA SER A 114 -16.95 -7.87 -24.00
C SER A 114 -17.45 -6.44 -23.69
N SER A 115 -17.10 -5.86 -22.54
CA SER A 115 -17.36 -4.44 -22.19
C SER A 115 -16.59 -3.49 -23.12
N LYS A 116 -15.37 -3.86 -23.51
CA LYS A 116 -14.52 -3.11 -24.46
C LYS A 116 -15.09 -2.98 -25.87
N ILE A 117 -15.96 -3.89 -26.29
CA ILE A 117 -16.58 -3.89 -27.62
C ILE A 117 -17.97 -3.22 -27.58
N SER A 118 -18.64 -3.20 -26.44
CA SER A 118 -19.96 -2.56 -26.29
C SER A 118 -19.90 -1.07 -25.95
N GLU A 119 -18.87 -0.59 -25.25
CA GLU A 119 -18.76 0.85 -24.92
C GLU A 119 -18.36 1.74 -26.10
N THR A 120 -17.94 1.16 -27.23
CA THR A 120 -17.77 1.91 -28.49
C THR A 120 -19.10 2.15 -29.22
N ASN A 121 -20.20 1.53 -28.80
CA ASN A 121 -21.54 1.70 -29.37
C ASN A 121 -22.61 1.74 -28.26
N GLY A 122 -22.82 2.90 -27.64
CA GLY A 122 -23.84 3.03 -26.60
C GLY A 122 -24.37 4.45 -26.43
N LYS A 123 -25.25 4.88 -27.33
CA LYS A 123 -26.18 6.01 -27.10
C LYS A 123 -26.95 5.74 -25.81
N SER A 124 -26.93 6.68 -24.88
CA SER A 124 -27.71 6.64 -23.64
C SER A 124 -29.21 6.68 -23.96
N HIS A 125 -29.88 5.53 -23.89
CA HIS A 125 -31.34 5.47 -23.83
C HIS A 125 -31.78 5.90 -22.42
N MET A 126 -32.28 7.12 -22.27
CA MET A 126 -32.99 7.55 -21.06
C MET A 126 -34.33 6.81 -21.01
N ASN A 127 -34.52 5.99 -19.98
CA ASN A 127 -35.77 5.31 -19.72
C ASN A 127 -36.70 6.24 -18.91
N ASN A 128 -37.89 6.50 -19.44
CA ASN A 128 -38.89 7.40 -18.88
C ASN A 128 -39.58 6.74 -17.68
N GLY A 129 -39.24 7.17 -16.46
CA GLY A 129 -39.86 6.70 -15.22
C GLY A 129 -40.93 7.67 -14.73
N LYS A 130 -42.20 7.27 -14.88
CA LYS A 130 -43.40 7.92 -14.35
C LYS A 130 -43.26 8.23 -12.86
N SER A 131 -43.51 9.48 -12.45
CA SER A 131 -43.72 9.84 -11.05
C SER A 131 -45.21 9.98 -10.77
N ALA A 132 -45.70 9.24 -9.78
CA ALA A 132 -47.06 9.28 -9.28
C ALA A 132 -47.22 10.40 -8.24
N THR A 133 -48.29 11.17 -8.45
CA THR A 133 -49.05 12.09 -7.57
C THR A 133 -49.04 11.84 -6.05
N ASN A 134 -48.90 12.90 -5.23
CA ASN A 134 -50.02 13.57 -4.52
C ASN A 134 -49.60 14.68 -3.51
N GLY A 135 -50.42 15.75 -3.47
CA GLY A 135 -50.59 16.75 -2.38
C GLY A 135 -49.61 17.94 -2.42
N TYR A 136 -49.99 19.22 -2.39
CA TYR A 136 -51.24 19.91 -2.04
C TYR A 136 -51.28 21.25 -2.81
N CYS A 137 -52.50 21.70 -3.13
CA CYS A 137 -52.84 22.88 -3.91
C CYS A 137 -52.96 24.13 -3.02
N HIS A 138 -52.55 25.29 -3.54
CA HIS A 138 -53.32 26.54 -3.35
C HIS A 138 -53.06 27.47 -4.53
N ASN A 139 -54.07 27.65 -5.38
CA ASN A 139 -54.17 28.73 -6.35
C ASN A 139 -54.57 30.02 -5.63
N HIS A 140 -54.00 31.13 -6.07
CA HIS A 140 -54.67 32.42 -6.09
C HIS A 140 -54.39 33.06 -7.45
N ASP A 141 -55.45 33.15 -8.26
CA ASP A 141 -55.52 34.02 -9.42
C ASP A 141 -55.61 35.47 -8.95
N ASP A 142 -54.89 36.37 -9.62
CA ASP A 142 -55.35 37.73 -9.85
C ASP A 142 -54.74 38.29 -11.15
N ASN A 143 -55.63 38.72 -12.03
CA ASN A 143 -55.35 39.41 -13.29
C ASN A 143 -54.91 40.85 -13.03
N HIS A 144 -53.97 41.41 -13.82
CA HIS A 144 -54.12 42.77 -14.35
C HIS A 144 -53.15 43.11 -15.52
N TYR A 145 -53.79 43.61 -16.58
CA TYR A 145 -53.41 44.37 -17.78
C TYR A 145 -52.03 45.06 -17.96
N ARG A 146 -51.56 44.94 -19.22
CA ARG A 146 -51.06 45.96 -20.19
C ARG A 146 -49.55 46.19 -20.44
N ASP A 147 -49.23 46.01 -21.73
CA ASP A 147 -48.26 46.69 -22.61
C ASP A 147 -46.93 47.20 -22.05
N SER A 148 -45.83 46.69 -22.62
CA SER A 148 -44.99 47.53 -23.51
C SER A 148 -43.81 46.75 -24.11
N ASN A 149 -43.58 47.03 -25.40
CA ASN A 149 -42.43 46.67 -26.24
C ASN A 149 -41.11 46.43 -25.49
N SER A 150 -40.57 45.22 -25.61
CA SER A 150 -39.13 44.97 -25.50
C SER A 150 -38.67 44.05 -26.64
N PRO A 151 -37.50 44.32 -27.26
CA PRO A 151 -37.11 43.65 -28.49
C PRO A 151 -36.80 42.18 -28.21
N LYS A 152 -37.29 41.30 -29.09
CA LYS A 152 -36.90 39.88 -29.16
C LYS A 152 -35.38 39.76 -29.26
N ARG A 153 -34.71 39.59 -28.12
CA ARG A 153 -33.36 39.01 -28.10
C ARG A 153 -33.52 37.52 -28.37
N ASN A 154 -33.22 37.09 -29.60
CA ASN A 154 -32.90 35.71 -29.91
C ASN A 154 -31.60 35.35 -29.18
N GLY A 155 -31.72 35.07 -27.89
CA GLY A 155 -30.67 34.46 -27.10
C GLY A 155 -30.50 33.02 -27.55
N TYR A 156 -29.54 32.77 -28.44
CA TYR A 156 -28.95 31.45 -28.60
C TYR A 156 -28.28 31.08 -27.27
N HIS A 157 -29.04 30.54 -26.32
CA HIS A 157 -28.46 29.82 -25.20
C HIS A 157 -27.87 28.52 -25.75
N LYS A 158 -26.60 28.57 -26.18
CA LYS A 158 -25.77 27.35 -26.22
C LYS A 158 -25.83 26.78 -24.80
N PRO A 159 -26.29 25.54 -24.60
CA PRO A 159 -26.16 24.92 -23.30
C PRO A 159 -24.67 24.91 -22.98
N LEU A 160 -24.29 25.48 -21.84
CA LEU A 160 -22.95 25.28 -21.31
C LEU A 160 -22.74 23.76 -21.27
N LYS A 161 -21.87 23.26 -22.16
CA LYS A 161 -21.33 21.91 -22.04
C LYS A 161 -20.46 21.96 -20.80
N THR A 162 -21.06 21.80 -19.62
CA THR A 162 -20.34 21.44 -18.43
C THR A 162 -19.59 20.18 -18.80
N GLN A 163 -18.28 20.30 -18.93
CA GLN A 163 -17.41 19.21 -19.36
C GLN A 163 -17.39 18.22 -18.18
N GLN A 164 -18.42 17.37 -18.12
CA GLN A 164 -18.55 16.36 -17.09
C GLN A 164 -17.45 15.35 -17.35
N LYS A 165 -16.31 15.52 -16.67
CA LYS A 165 -15.20 14.56 -16.74
C LYS A 165 -15.78 13.20 -16.36
N SER A 166 -15.88 12.32 -17.34
CA SER A 166 -16.34 10.95 -17.14
C SER A 166 -15.41 10.28 -16.13
N LEU A 167 -15.99 9.68 -15.09
CA LEU A 167 -15.23 8.91 -14.11
C LEU A 167 -14.50 7.76 -14.83
N PRO A 168 -13.27 7.41 -14.40
CA PRO A 168 -12.53 6.32 -15.01
C PRO A 168 -13.29 5.00 -14.85
N ALA A 169 -13.23 4.14 -15.88
CA ALA A 169 -13.79 2.80 -15.82
C ALA A 169 -13.19 2.00 -14.65
N THR A 170 -13.99 1.09 -14.06
CA THR A 170 -13.55 0.29 -12.90
C THR A 170 -12.31 -0.55 -13.25
N GLU A 171 -12.20 -1.03 -14.48
CA GLU A 171 -11.04 -1.75 -15.01
C GLU A 171 -9.77 -0.90 -14.92
N ASN A 172 -9.83 0.37 -15.33
CA ASN A 172 -8.71 1.29 -15.27
C ASN A 172 -8.26 1.54 -13.83
N VAL A 173 -9.21 1.65 -12.90
CA VAL A 173 -8.90 1.79 -11.46
C VAL A 173 -8.21 0.54 -10.93
N VAL A 174 -8.66 -0.67 -11.29
CA VAL A 174 -8.02 -1.93 -10.86
C VAL A 174 -6.59 -2.03 -11.40
N ILE A 175 -6.38 -1.78 -12.69
CA ILE A 175 -5.04 -1.83 -13.31
C ILE A 175 -4.10 -0.82 -12.65
N PHE A 176 -4.58 0.41 -12.46
CA PHE A 176 -3.81 1.45 -11.78
C PHE A 176 -3.45 1.05 -10.35
N SER A 177 -4.41 0.49 -9.61
CA SER A 177 -4.23 0.05 -8.22
C SER A 177 -3.23 -1.10 -8.11
N LEU A 178 -3.29 -2.09 -9.02
CA LEU A 178 -2.30 -3.17 -9.12
C LEU A 178 -0.91 -2.64 -9.50
N GLY A 179 -0.85 -1.67 -10.41
CA GLY A 179 0.39 -0.99 -10.78
C GLY A 179 1.03 -0.29 -9.58
N LEU A 180 0.25 0.46 -8.80
CA LEU A 180 0.71 1.09 -7.55
C LEU A 180 1.10 0.09 -6.46
N LEU A 181 0.44 -1.08 -6.41
CA LEU A 181 0.74 -2.12 -5.45
C LEU A 181 2.08 -2.81 -5.76
N VAL A 182 2.33 -3.15 -7.02
CA VAL A 182 3.43 -4.04 -7.41
C VAL A 182 4.68 -3.27 -7.86
N LEU A 183 4.54 -2.29 -8.77
CA LEU A 183 5.70 -1.67 -9.41
C LEU A 183 6.66 -0.98 -8.43
N PRO A 184 6.17 -0.19 -7.44
CA PRO A 184 7.05 0.44 -6.46
C PRO A 184 7.71 -0.57 -5.50
N PHE A 185 7.12 -1.76 -5.34
CA PHE A 185 7.62 -2.79 -4.44
C PHE A 185 8.72 -3.66 -5.08
N ILE A 186 8.73 -3.82 -6.42
CA ILE A 186 9.70 -4.66 -7.14
C ILE A 186 11.16 -4.40 -6.71
N PRO A 187 11.67 -3.15 -6.66
CA PRO A 187 13.03 -2.87 -6.20
C PRO A 187 13.34 -3.36 -4.78
N ALA A 188 12.34 -3.38 -3.89
CA ALA A 188 12.50 -3.78 -2.50
C ALA A 188 12.49 -5.31 -2.29
N THR A 189 12.18 -6.10 -3.33
CA THR A 189 12.09 -7.58 -3.23
C THR A 189 13.44 -8.28 -3.07
N ASN A 190 14.56 -7.59 -3.30
CA ASN A 190 15.90 -8.17 -3.36
C ASN A 190 16.08 -9.26 -4.46
N MET A 191 15.12 -9.42 -5.39
CA MET A 191 15.20 -10.45 -6.44
C MET A 191 16.12 -10.08 -7.60
N PHE A 192 16.15 -8.80 -7.99
CA PHE A 192 16.94 -8.31 -9.13
C PHE A 192 18.29 -7.72 -8.71
N PHE A 193 18.32 -7.03 -7.58
CA PHE A 193 19.51 -6.44 -6.98
C PHE A 193 19.32 -6.38 -5.47
N TYR A 194 20.42 -6.45 -4.72
CA TYR A 194 20.37 -6.39 -3.27
C TYR A 194 20.25 -4.98 -2.76
N VAL A 195 19.42 -4.84 -1.75
CA VAL A 195 19.14 -3.60 -1.03
C VAL A 195 19.58 -3.80 0.41
N GLY A 196 20.02 -2.73 1.07
CA GLY A 196 20.48 -2.76 2.46
C GLY A 196 19.38 -2.92 3.53
N PHE A 197 18.34 -3.71 3.26
CA PHE A 197 17.38 -4.13 4.27
C PHE A 197 16.70 -5.43 3.83
N VAL A 198 16.29 -6.23 4.82
CA VAL A 198 15.50 -7.45 4.60
C VAL A 198 14.01 -7.09 4.45
N VAL A 199 13.46 -6.39 5.44
CA VAL A 199 12.10 -5.83 5.40
C VAL A 199 12.19 -4.36 5.82
N ALA A 200 11.28 -3.53 5.32
CA ALA A 200 11.18 -2.16 5.76
C ALA A 200 9.75 -1.66 5.54
N GLU A 201 9.02 -1.36 6.61
CA GLU A 201 7.61 -0.92 6.54
C GLU A 201 7.41 0.26 5.59
N ARG A 202 8.40 1.16 5.52
CA ARG A 202 8.37 2.32 4.62
C ARG A 202 8.25 1.97 3.13
N VAL A 203 8.65 0.77 2.71
CA VAL A 203 8.51 0.37 1.30
C VAL A 203 7.05 0.07 0.93
N LEU A 204 6.20 -0.15 1.94
CA LEU A 204 4.78 -0.42 1.77
C LEU A 204 3.91 0.84 1.71
N TYR A 205 4.47 2.05 1.90
CA TYR A 205 3.67 3.29 1.82
C TYR A 205 2.94 3.45 0.48
N ILE A 206 3.65 3.41 -0.65
CA ILE A 206 3.01 3.51 -1.97
C ILE A 206 2.18 2.26 -2.29
N PRO A 207 2.69 1.03 -2.08
CA PRO A 207 1.87 -0.18 -2.26
C PRO A 207 0.55 -0.17 -1.49
N SER A 208 0.53 0.39 -0.27
CA SER A 208 -0.68 0.50 0.54
C SER A 208 -1.78 1.37 -0.09
N MET A 209 -1.40 2.40 -0.87
CA MET A 209 -2.36 3.20 -1.62
C MET A 209 -3.08 2.35 -2.68
N GLY A 210 -2.32 1.54 -3.43
CA GLY A 210 -2.86 0.57 -4.38
C GLY A 210 -3.77 -0.45 -3.70
N PHE A 211 -3.35 -0.97 -2.55
CA PHE A 211 -4.15 -1.89 -1.75
C PHE A 211 -5.49 -1.29 -1.29
N CYS A 212 -5.48 -0.08 -0.74
CA CYS A 212 -6.70 0.61 -0.30
C CYS A 212 -7.70 0.85 -1.45
N LEU A 213 -7.20 1.18 -2.65
CA LEU A 213 -8.03 1.32 -3.84
C LEU A 213 -8.66 -0.02 -4.25
N LEU A 214 -7.89 -1.12 -4.22
CA LEU A 214 -8.41 -2.46 -4.50
C LEU A 214 -9.48 -2.88 -3.50
N VAL A 215 -9.26 -2.65 -2.21
CA VAL A 215 -10.26 -2.91 -1.15
C VAL A 215 -11.54 -2.12 -1.40
N THR A 216 -11.43 -0.85 -1.79
CA THR A 216 -12.57 0.01 -2.10
C THR A 216 -13.36 -0.50 -3.31
N VAL A 217 -12.67 -0.88 -4.39
CA VAL A 217 -13.31 -1.48 -5.58
C VAL A 217 -13.97 -2.81 -5.24
N ALA A 218 -13.34 -3.65 -4.41
CA ALA A 218 -13.90 -4.92 -3.96
C ALA A 218 -15.18 -4.71 -3.13
N LEU A 219 -15.15 -3.81 -2.14
CA LEU A 219 -16.31 -3.46 -1.32
C LEU A 219 -17.47 -2.92 -2.18
N ARG A 220 -17.19 -2.01 -3.12
CA ARG A 220 -18.20 -1.50 -4.06
C ARG A 220 -18.80 -2.61 -4.92
N SER A 221 -17.96 -3.49 -5.45
CA SER A 221 -18.39 -4.61 -6.29
C SER A 221 -19.28 -5.59 -5.51
N MET A 222 -18.93 -5.89 -4.26
CA MET A 222 -19.76 -6.71 -3.36
C MET A 222 -21.08 -6.00 -3.02
N PHE A 223 -21.04 -4.72 -2.69
CA PHE A 223 -22.22 -3.94 -2.34
C PHE A 223 -23.29 -3.91 -3.43
N VAL A 224 -22.87 -3.77 -4.70
CA VAL A 224 -23.78 -3.80 -5.86
C VAL A 224 -24.33 -5.21 -6.11
N ARG A 225 -23.55 -6.27 -5.86
CA ARG A 225 -23.99 -7.67 -5.97
C ARG A 225 -24.98 -8.06 -4.87
N CYS A 226 -24.88 -7.44 -3.69
CA CYS A 226 -25.82 -7.63 -2.60
C CYS A 226 -27.21 -7.08 -2.97
N ARG A 227 -28.20 -7.98 -3.08
CA ARG A 227 -29.60 -7.62 -3.40
C ARG A 227 -30.42 -7.17 -2.18
N SER A 228 -30.12 -7.69 -0.98
CA SER A 228 -30.90 -7.37 0.23
C SER A 228 -30.29 -6.21 1.02
N LEU A 229 -31.14 -5.38 1.63
CA LEU A 229 -30.72 -4.32 2.54
C LEU A 229 -29.93 -4.87 3.74
N ARG A 230 -30.33 -6.04 4.27
CA ARG A 230 -29.61 -6.71 5.35
C ARG A 230 -28.18 -7.10 4.95
N SER A 231 -27.99 -7.66 3.76
CA SER A 231 -26.65 -8.02 3.27
C SER A 231 -25.75 -6.80 3.05
N ARG A 232 -26.32 -5.68 2.58
CA ARG A 232 -25.60 -4.41 2.43
C ARG A 232 -25.21 -3.82 3.78
N ALA A 233 -26.16 -3.79 4.71
CA ALA A 233 -25.91 -3.34 6.08
C ALA A 233 -24.82 -4.19 6.74
N PHE A 234 -24.91 -5.53 6.64
CA PHE A 234 -23.89 -6.44 7.15
C PHE A 234 -22.50 -6.16 6.56
N LEU A 235 -22.39 -6.04 5.24
CA LEU A 235 -21.12 -5.72 4.57
C LEU A 235 -20.51 -4.39 5.07
N LEU A 236 -21.34 -3.34 5.17
CA LEU A 236 -20.90 -2.04 5.66
C LEU A 236 -20.53 -2.09 7.14
N SER A 237 -21.27 -2.83 7.97
CA SER A 237 -20.94 -3.05 9.38
C SER A 237 -19.62 -3.80 9.55
N CYS A 238 -19.35 -4.84 8.75
CA CYS A 238 -18.06 -5.53 8.76
C CYS A 238 -16.91 -4.59 8.35
N ALA A 239 -17.09 -3.81 7.28
CA ALA A 239 -16.09 -2.83 6.84
C ALA A 239 -15.84 -1.75 7.92
N ALA A 240 -16.89 -1.21 8.51
CA ALA A 240 -16.78 -0.23 9.60
C ALA A 240 -16.09 -0.83 10.84
N CYS A 241 -16.42 -2.07 11.21
CA CYS A 241 -15.77 -2.79 12.29
C CYS A 241 -14.27 -2.97 12.02
N LEU A 242 -13.87 -3.38 10.81
CA LEU A 242 -12.46 -3.49 10.43
C LEU A 242 -11.73 -2.15 10.52
N VAL A 243 -12.34 -1.06 10.03
CA VAL A 243 -11.77 0.29 10.14
C VAL A 243 -11.57 0.66 11.61
N LEU A 244 -12.59 0.47 12.45
CA LEU A 244 -12.51 0.76 13.88
C LEU A 244 -11.40 -0.06 14.58
N LEU A 245 -11.31 -1.36 14.31
CA LEU A 245 -10.28 -2.23 14.86
C LEU A 245 -8.87 -1.75 14.46
N TYR A 246 -8.65 -1.42 13.19
CA TYR A 246 -7.35 -0.91 12.74
C TYR A 246 -7.06 0.50 13.28
N SER A 247 -8.05 1.38 13.39
CA SER A 247 -7.88 2.68 14.05
C SER A 247 -7.46 2.52 15.52
N LEU A 248 -8.07 1.60 16.27
CA LEU A 248 -7.66 1.29 17.64
C LEU A 248 -6.23 0.75 17.71
N LYS A 249 -5.84 -0.14 16.78
CA LYS A 249 -4.45 -0.63 16.70
C LYS A 249 -3.47 0.51 16.42
N THR A 250 -3.82 1.45 15.55
CA THR A 250 -3.00 2.65 15.27
C THR A 250 -2.85 3.53 16.52
N VAL A 251 -3.94 3.82 17.22
CA VAL A 251 -3.89 4.63 18.46
C VAL A 251 -3.03 3.97 19.53
N ARG A 252 -3.13 2.64 19.68
CA ARG A 252 -2.25 1.88 20.58
C ARG A 252 -0.78 1.98 20.15
N ARG A 253 -0.50 1.80 18.86
CA ARG A 253 0.87 1.89 18.32
C ARG A 253 1.48 3.28 18.49
N ASN A 254 0.68 4.35 18.49
CA ASN A 254 1.17 5.70 18.75
C ASN A 254 1.82 5.85 20.13
N GLN A 255 1.46 5.01 21.11
CA GLN A 255 2.10 5.00 22.43
C GLN A 255 3.59 4.65 22.34
N ASP A 256 3.94 3.71 21.45
CA ASP A 256 5.33 3.31 21.24
C ASP A 256 6.19 4.45 20.67
N TRP A 257 5.59 5.46 20.05
CA TRP A 257 6.27 6.62 19.47
C TRP A 257 6.37 7.82 20.43
N GLN A 258 5.86 7.71 21.67
CA GLN A 258 5.88 8.82 22.63
C GLN A 258 7.27 9.17 23.14
N SER A 259 8.18 8.20 23.20
CA SER A 259 9.57 8.40 23.61
C SER A 259 10.50 7.40 22.95
N GLU A 260 11.79 7.75 22.83
CA GLU A 260 12.81 6.83 22.30
C GLU A 260 12.90 5.54 23.11
N GLU A 261 12.73 5.63 24.43
CA GLU A 261 12.73 4.48 25.33
C GLU A 261 11.59 3.50 24.99
N MET A 262 10.36 4.01 24.80
CA MET A 262 9.21 3.16 24.43
C MET A 262 9.38 2.59 23.02
N LEU A 263 9.90 3.38 22.08
CA LEU A 263 10.13 2.95 20.71
C LEU A 263 11.09 1.76 20.66
N TYR A 264 12.25 1.88 21.31
CA TYR A 264 13.24 0.81 21.35
C TYR A 264 12.74 -0.39 22.15
N LYS A 265 12.05 -0.19 23.28
CA LYS A 265 11.42 -1.30 24.03
C LYS A 265 10.44 -2.09 23.16
N SER A 266 9.61 -1.42 22.36
CA SER A 266 8.66 -2.07 21.47
C SER A 266 9.33 -2.95 20.40
N GLY A 267 10.55 -2.58 19.98
CA GLY A 267 11.33 -3.29 18.97
C GLY A 267 12.13 -4.49 19.49
N ILE A 268 12.24 -4.69 20.81
CA ILE A 268 13.03 -5.79 21.41
C ILE A 268 12.57 -7.16 20.90
N ALA A 269 11.27 -7.35 20.69
CA ALA A 269 10.71 -8.62 20.22
C ALA A 269 11.08 -8.95 18.76
N VAL A 270 11.48 -7.95 17.96
CA VAL A 270 11.75 -8.11 16.53
C VAL A 270 13.25 -8.04 16.24
N ASN A 271 13.95 -7.03 16.76
CA ASN A 271 15.39 -6.86 16.58
C ASN A 271 16.07 -6.60 17.95
N PRO A 272 16.18 -7.63 18.80
CA PRO A 272 16.60 -7.47 20.19
C PRO A 272 17.98 -6.84 20.33
N ALA A 273 18.96 -7.29 19.53
CA ALA A 273 20.34 -6.80 19.62
C ALA A 273 20.41 -5.27 19.42
N LYS A 274 19.81 -4.78 18.33
CA LYS A 274 19.84 -3.34 18.00
C LYS A 274 18.93 -2.52 18.92
N ALA A 275 17.77 -3.07 19.30
CA ALA A 275 16.84 -2.42 20.23
C ALA A 275 17.46 -2.20 21.61
N TRP A 276 18.09 -3.23 22.19
CA TRP A 276 18.77 -3.13 23.48
C TRP A 276 19.95 -2.17 23.42
N GLY A 277 20.72 -2.18 22.33
CA GLY A 277 21.85 -1.26 22.19
C GLY A 277 21.43 0.21 22.13
N ASN A 278 20.40 0.50 21.34
CA ASN A 278 19.83 1.84 21.28
C ASN A 278 19.18 2.26 22.60
N LEU A 279 18.46 1.34 23.27
CA LEU A 279 17.90 1.59 24.59
C LEU A 279 19.00 1.92 25.62
N GLY A 280 20.14 1.24 25.57
CA GLY A 280 21.29 1.55 26.41
C GLY A 280 21.82 2.96 26.17
N ASN A 281 21.90 3.41 24.92
CA ASN A 281 22.28 4.78 24.59
C ASN A 281 21.29 5.82 25.16
N VAL A 282 20.00 5.55 25.09
CA VAL A 282 18.97 6.42 25.68
C VAL A 282 19.13 6.49 27.20
N LEU A 283 19.28 5.35 27.87
CA LEU A 283 19.45 5.27 29.32
C LEU A 283 20.74 5.94 29.79
N LYS A 284 21.83 5.79 29.03
CA LYS A 284 23.11 6.48 29.27
C LYS A 284 22.91 8.00 29.22
N ASN A 285 22.23 8.50 28.20
CA ASN A 285 21.94 9.93 28.05
C ASN A 285 21.02 10.46 29.16
N GLN A 286 20.19 9.62 29.77
CA GLN A 286 19.39 9.94 30.96
C GLN A 286 20.17 9.86 32.29
N GLY A 287 21.45 9.46 32.26
CA GLY A 287 22.27 9.28 33.46
C GLY A 287 22.05 7.97 34.22
N LYS A 288 21.20 7.06 33.70
CA LYS A 288 20.89 5.76 34.32
C LYS A 288 21.94 4.71 33.95
N MET A 289 23.16 4.88 34.43
CA MET A 289 24.33 4.09 34.00
C MET A 289 24.17 2.58 34.25
N ALA A 290 23.63 2.17 35.40
CA ALA A 290 23.43 0.75 35.71
C ALA A 290 22.41 0.06 34.76
N GLU A 291 21.35 0.77 34.38
CA GLU A 291 20.36 0.25 33.43
C GLU A 291 20.93 0.23 32.00
N ALA A 292 21.74 1.23 31.64
CA ALA A 292 22.43 1.28 30.35
C ALA A 292 23.41 0.11 30.19
N GLU A 293 24.22 -0.18 31.21
CA GLU A 293 25.14 -1.33 31.22
C GLU A 293 24.36 -2.65 31.01
N LYS A 294 23.25 -2.83 31.74
CA LYS A 294 22.39 -4.01 31.57
C LYS A 294 21.83 -4.11 30.16
N ALA A 295 21.43 -2.99 29.56
CA ALA A 295 20.95 -2.95 28.18
C ALA A 295 22.04 -3.34 27.18
N TYR A 296 23.26 -2.81 27.32
CA TYR A 296 24.40 -3.19 26.47
C TYR A 296 24.78 -4.67 26.61
N ARG A 297 24.78 -5.21 27.84
CA ARG A 297 24.99 -6.66 28.08
C ARG A 297 23.90 -7.52 27.42
N ASN A 298 22.64 -7.10 27.49
CA ASN A 298 21.55 -7.78 26.79
C ASN A 298 21.75 -7.72 25.27
N ALA A 299 22.15 -6.57 24.73
CA ALA A 299 22.46 -6.42 23.31
C ALA A 299 23.52 -7.44 22.87
N LEU A 300 24.64 -7.52 23.63
CA LEU A 300 25.74 -8.46 23.40
C LEU A 300 25.36 -9.93 23.59
N TYR A 301 24.39 -10.22 24.48
CA TYR A 301 23.84 -11.57 24.62
C TYR A 301 23.16 -12.05 23.33
N TYR A 302 22.36 -11.19 22.68
CA TYR A 302 21.73 -11.53 21.41
C TYR A 302 22.72 -11.53 20.25
N ARG A 303 23.73 -10.65 20.27
CA ARG A 303 24.79 -10.60 19.26
C ARG A 303 26.10 -10.09 19.86
N GLY A 304 27.03 -11.00 20.12
CA GLY A 304 28.30 -10.67 20.76
C GLY A 304 29.25 -9.80 19.93
N ASN A 305 29.12 -9.82 18.60
CA ASN A 305 29.97 -9.02 17.71
C ASN A 305 29.32 -7.66 17.41
N MET A 306 29.24 -6.80 18.43
CA MET A 306 28.75 -5.42 18.31
C MET A 306 29.78 -4.46 18.93
N ALA A 307 30.66 -3.93 18.08
CA ALA A 307 31.79 -3.10 18.52
C ALA A 307 31.34 -1.80 19.21
N ASP A 308 30.22 -1.23 18.75
CA ASP A 308 29.58 -0.06 19.37
C ASP A 308 29.10 -0.36 20.79
N MET A 309 28.55 -1.55 21.04
CA MET A 309 28.12 -1.95 22.38
C MET A 309 29.29 -2.25 23.31
N LEU A 310 30.36 -2.89 22.79
CA LEU A 310 31.58 -3.13 23.54
C LEU A 310 32.32 -1.84 23.89
N TYR A 311 32.30 -0.83 23.02
CA TYR A 311 32.90 0.47 23.27
C TYR A 311 32.15 1.28 24.34
N ASN A 312 30.82 1.13 24.42
CA ASN A 312 29.99 1.88 25.35
C ASN A 312 29.86 1.22 26.75
N LEU A 313 30.28 -0.04 26.90
CA LEU A 313 30.26 -0.80 28.15
C LEU A 313 31.52 -0.52 28.97
#